data_AF-A0A183HW87-F1
#
_entry.id   AF-A0A183HW87-F1
#
_cell.length_a   1.000
_cell.length_b   1.000
_cell.length_c   1.000
_cell.angle_alpha   90.00
_cell.angle_beta   90.00
_cell.angle_gamma   90.00
#
_symmetry.space_group_name_H-M   'P 1'
#
loop_
_entity.id
_entity.type
_entity.pdbx_description
1 polymer ?
#
loop_
_entity_poly.entity_id
_entity_poly.type
_entity_poly.pdbx_seq_one_letter_code
_entity_poly.pdbx_strand_id
1 'polypeptide(L)'
;MGRHCGYLALVAALASEADFCFIPEWPVPTDWPTVLCHKLRMMREAGSRLNIVIVAEGALDREGKCITAESVRAVVKETLHYDTRTTVLGHVQRGGSPSAFDRLLGCRMGAEAVLALMEMTPESDPCVVSIDGNVIVRVPLMQCVQRTQAVKKAMDERDWETAVKLRGRSFQRNLQTYRLLTKVEPKKNFADPPGLVHNLAVINVGAPAGGLYFIIFFFA
;
A
#
# COMPACT_ATOMS: atom_id res chain seq x y z
N MET A 1 4.31 -5.79 -10.95
CA MET A 1 4.43 -6.78 -9.87
C MET A 1 3.35 -6.56 -8.82
N GLY A 2 3.16 -7.55 -7.95
CA GLY A 2 2.05 -7.55 -7.00
C GLY A 2 0.74 -8.08 -7.60
N ARG A 3 0.83 -9.00 -8.57
CA ARG A 3 -0.29 -9.61 -9.34
C ARG A 3 -1.63 -9.67 -8.60
N HIS A 4 -1.64 -10.30 -7.43
CA HIS A 4 -2.86 -10.48 -6.64
C HIS A 4 -2.94 -9.57 -5.41
N CYS A 5 -1.97 -8.68 -5.16
CA CYS A 5 -1.87 -7.90 -3.93
C CYS A 5 -1.30 -6.50 -4.18
N GLY A 6 -2.03 -5.46 -3.79
CA GLY A 6 -1.63 -4.06 -3.92
C GLY A 6 -0.60 -3.58 -2.91
N TYR A 7 -0.09 -4.44 -2.01
CA TYR A 7 0.80 -4.04 -0.90
C TYR A 7 2.03 -3.24 -1.38
N LEU A 8 2.71 -3.69 -2.43
CA LEU A 8 3.88 -3.00 -2.97
C LEU A 8 3.53 -1.61 -3.49
N ALA A 9 2.44 -1.49 -4.26
CA ALA A 9 1.98 -0.22 -4.81
C ALA A 9 1.54 0.75 -3.71
N LEU A 10 0.85 0.26 -2.69
CA LEU A 10 0.39 1.05 -1.55
C LEU A 10 1.56 1.58 -0.70
N VAL A 11 2.52 0.72 -0.35
CA VAL A 11 3.70 1.12 0.42
C VAL A 11 4.60 2.04 -0.40
N ALA A 12 4.78 1.76 -1.70
CA ALA A 12 5.50 2.66 -2.59
C ALA A 12 4.82 4.04 -2.67
N ALA A 13 3.49 4.08 -2.77
CA ALA A 13 2.75 5.34 -2.82
C ALA A 13 2.89 6.17 -1.56
N LEU A 14 2.92 5.53 -0.39
CA LEU A 14 3.19 6.21 0.87
C LEU A 14 4.63 6.71 0.96
N ALA A 15 5.59 5.88 0.54
CA ALA A 15 7.02 6.21 0.60
C ALA A 15 7.43 7.30 -0.40
N SER A 16 6.76 7.37 -1.55
CA SER A 16 7.08 8.30 -2.64
C SER A 16 6.09 9.47 -2.76
N GLU A 17 5.15 9.61 -1.81
CA GLU A 17 4.12 10.65 -1.85
C GLU A 17 3.33 10.66 -3.18
N ALA A 18 2.92 9.48 -3.65
CA ALA A 18 2.25 9.39 -4.94
C ALA A 18 0.87 10.04 -4.91
N ASP A 19 0.61 10.96 -5.84
CA ASP A 19 -0.67 11.65 -6.02
C ASP A 19 -1.82 10.66 -6.20
N PHE A 20 -1.59 9.53 -6.88
CA PHE A 20 -2.62 8.53 -7.11
C PHE A 20 -2.05 7.12 -7.13
N CYS A 21 -2.76 6.16 -6.53
CA CYS A 21 -2.35 4.77 -6.46
C CYS A 21 -3.54 3.86 -6.82
N PHE A 22 -3.35 3.04 -7.84
CA PHE A 22 -4.32 2.03 -8.25
C PHE A 22 -3.93 0.68 -7.63
N ILE A 23 -4.80 0.15 -6.76
CA ILE A 23 -4.63 -1.15 -6.12
C ILE A 23 -5.90 -2.00 -6.28
N PRO A 24 -5.79 -3.33 -6.40
CA PRO A 24 -6.96 -4.20 -6.53
C PRO A 24 -7.87 -4.14 -5.30
N GLU A 25 -7.32 -4.02 -4.08
CA GLU A 25 -8.11 -4.04 -2.83
C GLU A 25 -8.95 -2.78 -2.59
N TRP A 26 -8.71 -1.72 -3.36
CA TRP A 26 -9.51 -0.50 -3.32
C TRP A 26 -9.72 0.01 -4.75
N PRO A 27 -10.59 -0.65 -5.52
CA PRO A 27 -10.76 -0.33 -6.92
C PRO A 27 -11.47 1.02 -7.09
N VAL A 28 -11.00 1.75 -8.09
CA VAL A 28 -11.55 3.06 -8.46
C VAL A 28 -12.91 2.91 -9.15
N PRO A 29 -13.78 3.92 -9.07
CA PRO A 29 -15.02 3.90 -9.83
C PRO A 29 -14.74 4.00 -11.34
N THR A 30 -15.75 3.75 -12.18
CA THR A 30 -15.60 3.73 -13.64
C THR A 30 -15.25 5.09 -14.23
N ASP A 31 -15.66 6.17 -13.58
CA ASP A 31 -15.30 7.56 -13.86
C ASP A 31 -13.91 7.94 -13.31
N TRP A 32 -13.05 6.97 -13.00
CA TRP A 32 -11.68 7.21 -12.56
C TRP A 32 -10.87 8.17 -13.45
N PRO A 33 -11.06 8.28 -14.78
CA PRO A 33 -10.33 9.26 -15.59
C PRO A 33 -10.59 10.69 -15.11
N THR A 34 -11.85 11.01 -14.83
CA THR A 34 -12.27 12.33 -14.34
C THR A 34 -11.74 12.58 -12.92
N VAL A 35 -11.87 11.59 -12.03
CA VAL A 35 -11.36 11.66 -10.65
C VAL A 35 -9.84 11.88 -10.63
N LEU A 36 -9.11 11.13 -11.46
CA LEU A 36 -7.65 11.25 -11.61
C LEU A 36 -7.29 12.64 -12.11
N CYS A 37 -7.84 13.08 -13.24
CA CYS A 37 -7.50 14.36 -13.84
C CYS A 37 -7.82 15.55 -12.93
N HIS A 38 -8.95 15.51 -12.23
CA HIS A 38 -9.30 16.51 -11.23
C HIS A 38 -8.25 16.59 -10.13
N LYS A 39 -7.87 15.44 -9.57
CA LYS A 39 -6.88 15.38 -8.49
C LYS A 39 -5.49 15.89 -8.92
N LEU A 40 -5.02 15.45 -10.09
CA LEU A 40 -3.71 15.87 -10.61
C LEU A 40 -3.67 17.39 -10.88
N ARG A 41 -4.78 17.95 -11.39
CA ARG A 41 -4.91 19.39 -11.59
C ARG A 41 -4.84 20.15 -10.26
N MET A 42 -5.61 19.73 -9.26
CA MET A 42 -5.58 20.36 -7.94
C MET A 42 -4.18 20.35 -7.31
N MET A 43 -3.45 19.24 -7.41
CA MET A 43 -2.07 19.14 -6.89
C MET A 43 -1.15 20.14 -7.58
N ARG A 44 -1.33 20.34 -8.88
CA ARG A 44 -0.53 21.30 -9.66
C ARG A 44 -0.88 22.75 -9.35
N GLU A 45 -2.15 23.04 -9.15
CA GLU A 45 -2.64 24.35 -8.69
C GLU A 45 -2.16 24.68 -7.27
N ALA A 46 -2.05 23.67 -6.41
CA ALA A 46 -1.44 23.78 -5.07
C ALA A 46 0.09 23.97 -5.09
N GLY A 47 0.72 23.95 -6.28
CA GLY A 47 2.15 24.23 -6.46
C GLY A 47 3.02 23.00 -6.72
N SER A 48 2.47 21.78 -6.74
CA SER A 48 3.25 20.59 -7.08
C SER A 48 3.67 20.63 -8.56
N ARG A 49 4.97 20.45 -8.80
CA ARG A 49 5.53 20.46 -10.18
C ARG A 49 5.56 19.07 -10.82
N LEU A 50 5.50 18.03 -10.00
CA LEU A 50 5.63 16.63 -10.39
C LEU A 50 4.41 15.86 -9.92
N ASN A 51 3.84 15.05 -10.80
CA ASN A 51 2.78 14.13 -10.44
C ASN A 51 3.28 12.69 -10.57
N ILE A 52 3.13 11.90 -9.53
CA ILE A 52 3.49 10.49 -9.46
C ILE A 52 2.23 9.66 -9.33
N VAL A 53 2.01 8.79 -10.31
CA VAL A 53 0.90 7.84 -10.30
C VAL A 53 1.46 6.43 -10.28
N ILE A 54 1.05 5.63 -9.29
CA ILE A 54 1.48 4.25 -9.12
C ILE A 54 0.34 3.31 -9.51
N VAL A 55 0.63 2.35 -10.39
CA VAL A 55 -0.35 1.38 -10.88
C VAL A 55 0.12 -0.03 -10.50
N ALA A 56 -0.65 -0.72 -9.67
CA ALA A 56 -0.40 -2.13 -9.36
C ALA A 56 -0.63 -3.01 -10.61
N GLU A 57 0.06 -4.14 -10.70
CA GLU A 57 -0.13 -5.08 -11.83
C GLU A 57 -1.56 -5.62 -11.91
N GLY A 58 -2.18 -5.86 -10.76
CA GLY A 58 -3.58 -6.27 -10.66
C GLY A 58 -4.56 -5.11 -10.52
N ALA A 59 -4.24 -3.90 -11.00
CA ALA A 59 -5.15 -2.77 -10.89
C ALA A 59 -6.44 -3.01 -11.70
N LEU A 60 -7.59 -2.86 -11.03
CA LEU A 60 -8.92 -3.04 -11.59
C LEU A 60 -9.79 -1.84 -11.22
N ASP A 61 -10.77 -1.52 -12.07
CA ASP A 61 -11.91 -0.70 -11.67
C ASP A 61 -12.99 -1.55 -10.95
N ARG A 62 -14.05 -0.89 -10.48
CA ARG A 62 -15.19 -1.56 -9.80
C ARG A 62 -15.98 -2.52 -10.69
N GLU A 63 -15.89 -2.40 -12.00
CA GLU A 63 -16.53 -3.32 -12.95
C GLU A 63 -15.64 -4.54 -13.27
N GLY A 64 -14.38 -4.51 -12.84
CA GLY A 64 -13.40 -5.56 -13.08
C GLY A 64 -12.58 -5.36 -14.36
N LYS A 65 -12.62 -4.17 -14.96
CA LYS A 65 -11.78 -3.82 -16.11
C LYS A 65 -10.35 -3.53 -15.64
N CYS A 66 -9.39 -4.13 -16.31
CA CYS A 66 -7.97 -3.90 -16.04
C CYS A 66 -7.58 -2.45 -16.36
N ILE A 67 -6.87 -1.83 -15.41
CA ILE A 67 -6.29 -0.49 -15.57
C ILE A 67 -4.79 -0.65 -15.82
N THR A 68 -4.33 -0.23 -17.00
CA THR A 68 -2.92 -0.32 -17.38
C THR A 68 -2.25 1.04 -17.25
N ALA A 69 -0.93 1.05 -17.05
CA ALA A 69 -0.14 2.29 -17.02
C ALA A 69 -0.30 3.12 -18.32
N GLU A 70 -0.44 2.44 -19.47
CA GLU A 70 -0.66 3.13 -20.74
C GLU A 70 -2.06 3.78 -20.82
N SER A 71 -3.10 3.12 -20.29
CA SER A 71 -4.45 3.71 -20.22
C SER A 71 -4.47 4.98 -19.36
N VAL A 72 -3.75 4.97 -18.23
CA VAL A 72 -3.60 6.13 -17.36
C VAL A 72 -2.83 7.25 -18.08
N ARG A 73 -1.73 6.91 -18.77
CA ARG A 73 -0.95 7.87 -19.54
C ARG A 73 -1.77 8.54 -20.64
N ALA A 74 -2.55 7.76 -21.40
CA ALA A 74 -3.40 8.28 -22.46
C ALA A 74 -4.41 9.30 -21.91
N VAL A 75 -5.13 8.94 -20.84
CA VAL A 75 -6.09 9.83 -20.16
C VAL A 75 -5.46 11.14 -19.72
N VAL A 76 -4.29 11.09 -19.06
CA VAL A 76 -3.60 12.30 -18.58
C VAL A 76 -3.14 13.17 -19.75
N LYS A 77 -2.59 12.56 -20.81
CA LYS A 77 -2.10 13.30 -21.99
C LYS A 77 -3.23 13.94 -22.79
N GLU A 78 -4.35 13.23 -22.97
CA GLU A 78 -5.50 13.71 -23.74
C GLU A 78 -6.29 14.79 -23.00
N THR A 79 -6.46 14.64 -21.68
CA THR A 79 -7.34 15.52 -20.88
C THR A 79 -6.59 16.70 -20.25
N LEU A 80 -5.36 16.49 -19.78
CA LEU A 80 -4.58 17.51 -19.08
C LEU A 80 -3.40 18.04 -19.90
N HIS A 81 -3.03 17.38 -21.00
CA HIS A 81 -1.88 17.73 -21.82
C HIS A 81 -0.55 17.78 -21.06
N TYR A 82 -0.42 16.99 -19.98
CA TYR A 82 0.83 16.89 -19.23
C TYR A 82 1.78 15.93 -19.94
N ASP A 83 3.07 16.29 -20.00
CA ASP A 83 4.12 15.36 -20.45
C ASP A 83 4.22 14.18 -19.48
N THR A 84 3.72 13.03 -19.92
CA THR A 84 3.52 11.85 -19.07
C THR A 84 4.35 10.68 -19.60
N ARG A 85 5.19 10.14 -18.73
CA ARG A 85 6.07 9.00 -19.02
C ARG A 85 5.69 7.81 -18.17
N THR A 86 5.68 6.63 -18.79
CA THR A 86 5.42 5.35 -18.12
C THR A 86 6.74 4.65 -17.85
N THR A 87 6.95 4.22 -16.60
CA THR A 87 8.10 3.42 -16.20
C THR A 87 7.61 2.09 -15.65
N VAL A 88 7.95 0.99 -16.33
CA VAL A 88 7.62 -0.37 -15.90
C VAL A 88 8.88 -1.00 -15.29
N LEU A 89 8.90 -1.16 -13.97
CA LEU A 89 10.07 -1.69 -13.25
C LEU A 89 10.43 -3.15 -13.63
N GLY A 90 9.44 -3.95 -14.01
CA GLY A 90 9.66 -5.35 -14.42
C GLY A 90 10.41 -6.19 -13.38
N HIS A 91 11.33 -7.04 -13.85
CA HIS A 91 12.07 -8.02 -13.04
C HIS A 91 13.10 -7.40 -12.09
N VAL A 92 13.40 -6.11 -12.22
CA VAL A 92 14.28 -5.39 -11.27
C VAL A 92 13.77 -5.51 -9.84
N GLN A 93 12.45 -5.64 -9.66
CA GLN A 93 11.80 -5.83 -8.36
C GLN A 93 12.07 -7.19 -7.69
N ARG A 94 12.64 -8.17 -8.41
CA ARG A 94 12.99 -9.50 -7.87
C ARG A 94 14.50 -9.73 -7.76
N GLY A 95 15.30 -8.88 -8.38
CA GLY A 95 16.76 -8.99 -8.38
C GLY A 95 17.42 -8.18 -7.27
N GLY A 96 18.74 -8.30 -7.17
CA GLY A 96 19.55 -7.57 -6.21
C GLY A 96 19.72 -8.29 -4.87
N SER A 97 20.63 -7.77 -4.04
CA SER A 97 20.89 -8.31 -2.71
C SER A 97 19.71 -7.97 -1.77
N PRO A 98 19.25 -8.90 -0.91
CA PRO A 98 18.16 -8.62 0.02
C PRO A 98 18.49 -7.43 0.94
N SER A 99 17.46 -6.71 1.36
CA SER A 99 17.58 -5.59 2.30
C SER A 99 18.06 -6.07 3.68
N ALA A 100 18.52 -5.16 4.55
CA ALA A 100 18.90 -5.54 5.91
C ALA A 100 17.74 -6.22 6.67
N PHE A 101 16.51 -5.74 6.45
CA PHE A 101 15.30 -6.34 7.02
C PHE A 101 15.07 -7.76 6.49
N ASP A 102 15.11 -7.95 5.17
CA ASP A 102 14.88 -9.27 4.56
C ASP A 102 15.96 -10.29 4.91
N ARG A 103 17.23 -9.85 5.05
CA ARG A 103 18.32 -10.71 5.53
C ARG A 103 18.06 -11.20 6.94
N LEU A 104 17.77 -10.28 7.87
CA LEU A 104 17.52 -10.64 9.26
C LEU A 104 16.27 -11.52 9.39
N LEU A 105 15.20 -11.16 8.68
CA LEU A 105 13.96 -11.91 8.67
C LEU A 105 14.18 -13.33 8.11
N GLY A 106 14.81 -13.45 6.95
CA GLY A 106 15.11 -14.73 6.32
C GLY A 106 15.96 -15.64 7.20
N CYS A 107 17.01 -15.11 7.84
CA CYS A 107 17.84 -15.87 8.78
C CYS A 107 17.04 -16.35 9.99
N ARG A 108 16.24 -15.48 10.61
CA ARG A 108 15.41 -15.84 11.77
C ARG A 108 14.34 -16.87 11.42
N MET A 109 13.65 -16.69 10.30
CA MET A 109 12.63 -17.64 9.85
C MET A 109 13.23 -18.99 9.46
N GLY A 110 14.42 -18.99 8.84
CA GLY A 110 15.14 -20.21 8.49
C GLY A 110 15.58 -21.01 9.72
N ALA A 111 16.13 -20.33 10.73
CA ALA A 111 16.50 -20.96 12.00
C ALA A 111 15.27 -21.57 12.69
N GLU A 112 14.17 -20.81 12.79
CA GLU A 112 12.92 -21.28 13.39
C GLU A 112 12.31 -22.46 12.63
N ALA A 113 12.41 -22.49 11.30
CA ALA A 113 11.91 -23.60 10.50
C ALA A 113 12.66 -24.90 10.80
N VAL A 114 13.98 -24.85 11.03
CA VAL A 114 14.77 -26.02 11.42
C VAL A 114 14.36 -26.50 12.82
N LEU A 115 14.21 -25.59 13.78
CA LEU A 115 13.72 -25.94 15.12
C LEU A 115 12.33 -26.57 15.07
N ALA A 116 11.42 -26.00 14.27
CA ALA A 116 10.09 -26.56 14.08
C ALA A 116 10.13 -27.99 13.53
N LEU A 117 11.00 -28.27 12.56
CA LEU A 117 11.17 -29.62 12.02
C LEU A 117 11.74 -30.60 13.04
N MET A 118 12.66 -30.18 13.90
CA MET A 118 13.25 -31.03 14.94
C MET A 118 12.27 -31.36 16.06
N GLU A 119 11.32 -30.47 16.34
CA GLU A 119 10.30 -30.64 17.39
C GLU A 119 9.04 -31.38 16.89
N MET A 120 8.86 -31.51 15.57
CA MET A 120 7.68 -32.15 14.99
C MET A 120 7.68 -33.66 15.23
N THR A 121 6.50 -34.16 15.59
CA THR A 121 6.16 -35.60 15.65
C THR A 121 5.26 -35.97 14.47
N PRO A 122 5.03 -37.26 14.18
CA PRO A 122 4.09 -37.69 13.12
C PRO A 122 2.66 -37.15 13.29
N GLU A 123 2.25 -36.79 14.51
CA GLU A 123 0.94 -36.23 14.84
C GLU A 123 0.90 -34.69 14.74
N SER A 124 2.05 -34.04 14.51
CA SER A 124 2.14 -32.57 14.45
C SER A 124 1.58 -32.03 13.14
N ASP A 125 0.79 -30.97 13.22
CA ASP A 125 0.27 -30.29 12.03
C ASP A 125 1.38 -29.53 11.29
N PRO A 126 1.39 -29.56 9.94
CA PRO A 126 2.30 -28.73 9.15
C PRO A 126 2.09 -27.24 9.45
N CYS A 127 3.19 -26.51 9.66
CA CYS A 127 3.16 -25.09 9.96
C CYS A 127 3.97 -24.25 8.96
N VAL A 128 3.65 -22.96 8.90
CA VAL A 128 4.37 -21.91 8.19
C VAL A 128 4.99 -20.98 9.23
N VAL A 129 6.30 -20.80 9.15
CA VAL A 129 6.97 -19.75 9.92
C VAL A 129 6.57 -18.39 9.36
N SER A 130 6.15 -17.46 10.20
CA SER A 130 5.67 -16.13 9.85
C SER A 130 6.17 -15.08 10.83
N ILE A 131 5.79 -13.82 10.59
CA ILE A 131 6.10 -12.67 11.44
C ILE A 131 4.80 -11.99 11.88
N ASP A 132 4.63 -11.82 13.19
CA ASP A 132 3.56 -11.01 13.77
C ASP A 132 4.16 -10.05 14.80
N GLY A 133 3.92 -8.75 14.65
CA GLY A 133 4.45 -7.72 15.55
C GLY A 133 5.98 -7.76 15.76
N ASN A 134 6.76 -8.09 14.71
CA ASN A 134 8.22 -8.31 14.76
C ASN A 134 8.69 -9.55 15.54
N VAL A 135 7.77 -10.42 15.93
CA VAL A 135 8.02 -11.71 16.55
C VAL A 135 7.84 -12.82 15.52
N ILE A 136 8.72 -13.83 15.57
CA ILE A 136 8.60 -15.01 14.71
C ILE A 136 7.57 -15.95 15.32
N VAL A 137 6.63 -16.42 14.51
CA VAL A 137 5.52 -17.28 14.95
C VAL A 137 5.35 -18.46 13.99
N ARG A 138 4.84 -19.58 14.49
CA ARG A 138 4.44 -20.74 13.68
C ARG A 138 2.93 -20.72 13.51
N VAL A 139 2.45 -20.74 12.27
CA VAL A 139 1.02 -20.70 11.95
C VAL A 139 0.63 -21.96 11.20
N PRO A 140 -0.49 -22.64 11.50
CA PRO A 140 -0.92 -23.83 10.77
C PRO A 140 -1.02 -23.57 9.26
N LEU A 141 -0.41 -24.45 8.45
CA LEU A 141 -0.32 -24.30 6.99
C LEU A 141 -1.72 -24.18 6.37
N MET A 142 -2.65 -25.03 6.79
CA MET A 142 -4.01 -25.04 6.26
C MET A 142 -4.73 -23.71 6.51
N GLN A 143 -4.51 -23.09 7.68
CA GLN A 143 -5.09 -21.79 7.98
C GLN A 143 -4.54 -20.70 7.05
N CYS A 144 -3.23 -20.72 6.75
CA CYS A 144 -2.61 -19.79 5.81
C CYS A 144 -3.20 -19.90 4.39
N VAL A 145 -3.41 -21.14 3.91
CA VAL A 145 -4.00 -21.41 2.59
C VAL A 145 -5.45 -20.94 2.55
N GLN A 146 -6.26 -21.32 3.54
CA GLN A 146 -7.67 -20.91 3.64
C GLN A 146 -7.82 -19.39 3.68
N ARG A 147 -6.97 -18.70 4.45
CA ARG A 147 -6.98 -17.23 4.51
C ARG A 147 -6.64 -16.59 3.17
N THR A 148 -5.69 -17.15 2.42
CA THR A 148 -5.32 -16.66 1.09
C THR A 148 -6.45 -16.85 0.09
N GLN A 149 -7.12 -18.00 0.13
CA GLN A 149 -8.30 -18.28 -0.70
C GLN A 149 -9.48 -17.38 -0.33
N ALA A 150 -9.70 -17.10 0.96
CA ALA A 150 -10.73 -16.20 1.43
C ALA A 150 -10.55 -14.78 0.91
N VAL A 151 -9.31 -14.27 0.83
CA VAL A 151 -9.03 -12.97 0.20
C VAL A 151 -9.44 -13.02 -1.27
N LYS A 152 -9.04 -14.05 -2.02
CA LYS A 152 -9.39 -14.18 -3.43
C LYS A 152 -10.92 -14.21 -3.61
N LYS A 153 -11.62 -15.01 -2.82
CA LYS A 153 -13.07 -15.10 -2.83
C LYS A 153 -13.73 -13.75 -2.58
N ALA A 154 -13.30 -13.02 -1.55
CA ALA A 154 -13.83 -11.69 -1.25
C ALA A 154 -13.60 -10.70 -2.40
N MET A 155 -12.44 -10.78 -3.07
CA MET A 155 -12.14 -9.96 -4.24
C MET A 155 -13.03 -10.33 -5.45
N ASP A 156 -13.26 -11.62 -5.69
CA ASP A 156 -14.10 -12.10 -6.78
C ASP A 156 -15.59 -11.71 -6.55
N GLU A 157 -16.04 -11.73 -5.29
CA GLU A 157 -17.38 -11.30 -4.85
C GLU A 157 -17.53 -9.77 -4.73
N ARG A 158 -16.48 -9.00 -5.02
CA ARG A 158 -16.41 -7.53 -4.89
C ARG A 158 -16.63 -7.01 -3.46
N ASP A 159 -16.38 -7.85 -2.46
CA ASP A 159 -16.32 -7.44 -1.04
C ASP A 159 -14.90 -6.96 -0.68
N TRP A 160 -14.63 -5.72 -1.09
CA TRP A 160 -13.34 -5.07 -0.87
C TRP A 160 -13.03 -4.82 0.61
N GLU A 161 -14.05 -4.61 1.43
CA GLU A 161 -13.84 -4.32 2.86
C GLU A 161 -13.33 -5.56 3.59
N THR A 162 -13.94 -6.71 3.34
CA THR A 162 -13.48 -8.00 3.87
C THR A 162 -12.10 -8.35 3.31
N ALA A 163 -11.85 -8.11 2.02
CA ALA A 163 -10.53 -8.34 1.44
C ALA A 163 -9.43 -7.53 2.14
N VAL A 164 -9.65 -6.23 2.39
CA VAL A 164 -8.73 -5.35 3.14
C VAL A 164 -8.52 -5.86 4.57
N LYS A 165 -9.58 -6.29 5.27
CA LYS A 165 -9.48 -6.86 6.62
C LYS A 165 -8.65 -8.14 6.63
N LEU A 166 -8.87 -9.03 5.66
CA LEU A 166 -8.16 -10.31 5.55
C LEU A 166 -6.66 -10.13 5.24
N ARG A 167 -6.27 -9.08 4.50
CA ARG A 167 -4.85 -8.69 4.29
C ARG A 167 -4.11 -8.34 5.58
N GLY A 168 -4.84 -8.00 6.64
CA GLY A 168 -4.31 -7.77 7.97
C GLY A 168 -4.15 -6.30 8.35
N ARG A 169 -3.85 -6.09 9.63
CA ARG A 169 -3.85 -4.77 10.28
C ARG A 169 -2.87 -3.78 9.64
N SER A 170 -1.69 -4.25 9.23
CA SER A 170 -0.67 -3.41 8.59
C SER A 170 -1.18 -2.83 7.26
N PHE A 171 -1.77 -3.67 6.40
CA PHE A 171 -2.32 -3.21 5.13
C PHE A 171 -3.49 -2.26 5.32
N GLN A 172 -4.42 -2.60 6.22
CA GLN A 172 -5.56 -1.74 6.54
C GLN A 172 -5.11 -0.36 7.04
N ARG A 173 -4.13 -0.32 7.95
CA ARG A 173 -3.56 0.92 8.47
C ARG A 173 -2.90 1.74 7.36
N ASN A 174 -2.07 1.11 6.52
CA ASN A 174 -1.43 1.79 5.40
C ASN A 174 -2.46 2.37 4.42
N LEU A 175 -3.55 1.64 4.16
CA LEU A 175 -4.61 2.12 3.27
C LEU A 175 -5.38 3.29 3.89
N GLN A 176 -5.66 3.24 5.18
CA GLN A 176 -6.29 4.35 5.92
C GLN A 176 -5.38 5.58 5.91
N THR A 177 -4.11 5.41 6.23
CA THR A 177 -3.09 6.46 6.15
C THR A 177 -3.07 7.05 4.74
N TYR A 178 -2.93 6.23 3.70
CA TYR A 178 -2.96 6.71 2.31
C TYR A 178 -4.22 7.52 1.98
N ARG A 179 -5.41 7.05 2.39
CA ARG A 179 -6.69 7.77 2.20
C ARG A 179 -6.80 9.09 2.97
N LEU A 180 -6.09 9.24 4.08
CA LEU A 180 -6.07 10.50 4.83
C LEU A 180 -5.19 11.52 4.12
N LEU A 181 -4.02 11.09 3.67
CA LEU A 181 -2.96 11.93 3.12
C LEU A 181 -3.21 12.37 1.68
N THR A 182 -3.96 11.55 0.95
CA THR A 182 -4.33 11.86 -0.43
C THR A 182 -5.45 12.89 -0.58
N LYS A 183 -6.04 13.35 0.52
CA LYS A 183 -7.08 14.37 0.49
C LYS A 183 -6.43 15.73 0.34
N VAL A 184 -6.82 16.44 -0.72
CA VAL A 184 -6.30 17.78 -1.02
C VAL A 184 -6.78 18.82 -0.01
N GLU A 185 -7.98 18.62 0.52
CA GLU A 185 -8.53 19.44 1.60
C GLU A 185 -8.72 18.58 2.85
N PRO A 186 -8.37 19.09 4.05
CA PRO A 186 -8.77 18.45 5.29
C PRO A 186 -10.29 18.30 5.31
N LYS A 187 -10.80 17.19 5.84
CA LYS A 187 -12.24 17.01 6.02
C LYS A 187 -12.76 18.18 6.85
N LYS A 188 -13.63 19.01 6.26
CA LYS A 188 -14.40 20.08 6.96
C LYS A 188 -15.26 19.57 8.13
N ASN A 189 -15.34 18.24 8.32
CA ASN A 189 -16.18 17.54 9.28
C ASN A 189 -15.38 16.88 10.42
N PHE A 190 -14.27 17.45 10.87
CA PHE A 190 -14.01 17.36 12.31
C PHE A 190 -14.95 18.40 12.94
N ALA A 191 -16.05 17.91 13.48
CA ALA A 191 -16.89 18.67 14.40
C ALA A 191 -16.09 18.86 15.69
N ASP A 192 -14.98 19.58 15.63
CA ASP A 192 -14.51 20.27 16.82
C ASP A 192 -15.63 21.25 17.22
N PRO A 193 -15.98 21.35 18.51
CA PRO A 193 -16.94 22.35 18.94
C PRO A 193 -16.50 23.72 18.41
N PRO A 194 -17.43 24.55 17.92
CA PRO A 194 -17.09 25.79 17.22
C PRO A 194 -16.13 26.63 18.06
N GLY A 195 -14.90 26.80 17.59
CA GLY A 195 -13.88 27.67 18.21
C GLY A 195 -12.56 27.02 18.64
N LEU A 196 -12.39 25.70 18.58
CA LEU A 196 -11.12 25.04 18.96
C LEU A 196 -10.17 24.89 17.78
N VAL A 197 -9.47 25.98 17.43
CA VAL A 197 -8.27 25.92 16.59
C VAL A 197 -7.09 25.62 17.51
N HIS A 198 -6.49 24.44 17.35
CA HIS A 198 -5.29 24.06 18.09
C HIS A 198 -4.04 24.49 17.30
N ASN A 199 -3.17 25.28 17.94
CA ASN A 199 -1.84 25.55 17.40
C ASN A 199 -0.90 24.44 17.84
N LEU A 200 -0.47 23.63 16.88
CA LEU A 200 0.43 22.51 17.11
C LEU A 200 1.85 22.89 16.68
N ALA A 201 2.85 22.53 17.49
CA ALA A 201 4.26 22.70 17.16
C ALA A 201 4.96 21.34 17.19
N VAL A 202 5.82 21.10 16.19
CA VAL A 202 6.67 19.91 16.11
C VAL A 202 8.12 20.37 16.15
N ILE A 203 8.91 19.76 17.03
CA ILE A 203 10.33 20.05 17.21
C ILE A 203 11.12 18.75 17.14
N ASN A 204 12.12 18.71 16.27
CA ASN A 204 13.09 17.61 16.23
C ASN A 204 14.27 17.95 17.14
N VAL A 205 14.57 17.08 18.10
CA VAL A 205 15.69 17.25 19.05
C VAL A 205 16.62 16.05 18.96
N GLY A 206 17.92 16.31 18.80
CA GLY A 206 18.96 15.28 18.70
C GLY A 206 19.61 15.21 17.33
N ALA A 207 20.35 14.12 17.09
CA ALA A 207 21.04 13.92 15.82
C ALA A 207 20.03 13.63 14.68
N PRO A 208 20.34 14.04 13.44
CA PRO A 208 19.49 13.72 12.30
C PRO A 208 19.40 12.22 12.06
N ALA A 209 18.20 11.73 11.80
CA ALA A 209 17.91 10.35 11.46
C ALA A 209 17.00 10.25 10.22
N GLY A 210 17.17 9.19 9.44
CA GLY A 210 16.28 8.90 8.31
C GLY A 210 14.83 8.80 8.78
N GLY A 211 13.91 9.49 8.10
CA GLY A 211 12.48 9.51 8.43
C GLY A 211 12.01 10.72 9.24
N LEU A 212 12.91 11.54 9.81
CA LEU A 212 12.50 12.74 10.56
C LEU A 212 11.68 13.72 9.72
N TYR A 213 12.11 13.98 8.47
CA TYR A 213 11.38 14.87 7.56
C TYR A 213 10.03 14.29 7.12
N PHE A 214 9.96 12.96 7.00
CA PHE A 214 8.71 12.26 6.68
C PHE A 214 7.69 12.50 7.80
N ILE A 215 8.10 12.39 9.06
CA ILE A 215 7.21 12.65 10.21
C ILE A 215 6.68 14.09 10.22
N ILE A 216 7.55 15.08 9.98
CA ILE A 216 7.14 16.49 9.90
C ILE A 216 6.14 16.68 8.76
N PHE A 217 6.44 16.13 7.59
CA PHE A 217 5.57 16.23 6.42
C PHE A 217 4.19 15.61 6.67
N PHE A 218 4.11 14.46 7.34
CA PHE A 218 2.84 13.81 7.67
C PHE A 218 2.05 14.45 8.79
N PHE A 219 2.72 15.25 9.61
CA PHE A 219 2.07 16.01 10.66
C PHE A 219 1.44 17.31 10.14
N ALA A 220 2.09 17.94 9.15
CA ALA A 220 1.62 19.15 8.49
C ALA A 220 0.41 18.89 7.58
#